data_AF-A0A2V7PXD1-F1
#
_entry.id   AF-A0A2V7PXD1-F1
#
_cell.length_a   1.000
_cell.length_b   1.000
_cell.length_c   1.000
_cell.angle_alpha   90.00
_cell.angle_beta   90.00
_cell.angle_gamma   90.00
#
_symmetry.space_group_name_H-M   'P 1'
#
loop_
_entity.id
_entity.type
_entity.pdbx_description
1 polymer ?
#
loop_
_entity_poly.entity_id
_entity_poly.type
_entity_poly.pdbx_seq_one_letter_code
_entity_poly.pdbx_strand_id
1 'polypeptide(L)'
;MTLEKAPALAEPGMVTSAAWLDLNGDGRLDLVVTGEWMPVRVFRQENGRFAERTVEAGLGGTEGWWNTVRAADLDGDGHPDLVLGNLGLNSYLRASAAEPARLVVGDFGHNGTLEQLLTFYKHGVSYPLAGRDELVRLVPQLRSRYPSYADFGASRIEDIFPAADLRQAKVREARVFASSVALNDGKGRFSLRPLPAEAQFAPIRAVLADDFDGDGKTDLLVAGNFFGVPPMLGRYDAGYGLLLRGDGRGSFAAVDLEADNLVIEGQARHLGLLRRANGDRLIVVARNNDRVQVLRPGVQPR
;
A
#
# COMPACT_ATOMS: atom_id res chain seq x y z
N MET A 1 11.12 -23.72 -13.67
CA MET A 1 10.35 -23.78 -12.40
C MET A 1 9.27 -22.71 -12.29
N THR A 2 9.57 -21.40 -12.16
CA THR A 2 8.52 -20.36 -12.00
C THR A 2 7.61 -20.25 -13.22
N LEU A 3 8.16 -20.17 -14.43
CA LEU A 3 7.36 -20.12 -15.67
C LEU A 3 6.51 -21.37 -15.92
N GLU A 4 6.84 -22.50 -15.29
CA GLU A 4 6.07 -23.74 -15.40
C GLU A 4 4.97 -23.80 -14.34
N LYS A 5 5.32 -23.46 -13.09
CA LYS A 5 4.40 -23.60 -11.96
C LYS A 5 3.52 -22.38 -11.73
N ALA A 6 3.98 -21.18 -12.07
CA ALA A 6 3.29 -19.93 -11.82
C ALA A 6 3.62 -18.89 -12.92
N PRO A 7 3.17 -19.09 -14.17
CA PRO A 7 3.53 -18.22 -15.29
C PRO A 7 3.23 -16.73 -15.04
N ALA A 8 2.12 -16.43 -14.36
CA ALA A 8 1.71 -15.07 -14.02
C ALA A 8 2.65 -14.35 -13.03
N LEU A 9 3.53 -15.09 -12.33
CA LEU A 9 4.58 -14.54 -11.46
C LEU A 9 5.89 -14.24 -12.21
N ALA A 10 5.95 -14.45 -13.53
CA ALA A 10 7.04 -13.92 -14.34
C ALA A 10 7.04 -12.39 -14.38
N GLU A 11 5.85 -11.79 -14.28
CA GLU A 11 5.63 -10.35 -14.15
C GLU A 11 4.78 -10.09 -12.90
N PRO A 12 5.36 -10.22 -11.69
CA PRO A 12 4.58 -10.13 -10.45
C PRO A 12 4.15 -8.69 -10.14
N GLY A 13 4.77 -7.70 -10.77
CA GLY A 13 4.58 -6.27 -10.51
C GLY A 13 5.69 -5.71 -9.60
N MET A 14 5.47 -4.52 -9.05
CA MET A 14 6.40 -3.89 -8.09
C MET A 14 6.08 -4.36 -6.68
N VAL A 15 6.42 -5.64 -6.41
CA VAL A 15 6.07 -6.32 -5.17
C VAL A 15 6.73 -5.65 -3.96
N THR A 16 5.92 -5.40 -2.94
CA THR A 16 6.36 -4.87 -1.64
C THR A 16 6.17 -5.87 -0.51
N SER A 17 5.16 -6.75 -0.60
CA SER A 17 4.86 -7.75 0.42
C SER A 17 4.03 -8.90 -0.14
N ALA A 18 4.10 -10.05 0.54
CA ALA A 18 3.34 -11.24 0.18
C ALA A 18 2.94 -12.01 1.45
N ALA A 19 1.83 -12.74 1.37
CA ALA A 19 1.34 -13.62 2.41
C ALA A 19 0.98 -14.99 1.84
N TRP A 20 1.31 -16.04 2.59
CA TRP A 20 0.91 -17.42 2.31
C TRP A 20 -0.19 -17.82 3.28
N LEU A 21 -1.33 -18.27 2.76
CA LEU A 21 -2.51 -18.60 3.56
C LEU A 21 -3.44 -19.56 2.81
N ASP A 22 -4.19 -20.38 3.53
CA ASP A 22 -5.22 -21.25 2.97
C ASP A 22 -6.54 -20.45 2.84
N LEU A 23 -6.85 -19.97 1.63
CA LEU A 23 -7.94 -19.01 1.42
C LEU A 23 -9.34 -19.65 1.43
N ASN A 24 -9.45 -20.95 1.15
CA ASN A 24 -10.70 -21.71 1.04
C ASN A 24 -10.80 -22.87 2.03
N GLY A 25 -9.85 -23.02 2.95
CA GLY A 25 -9.85 -24.11 3.91
C GLY A 25 -9.61 -25.48 3.28
N ASP A 26 -8.92 -25.55 2.13
CA ASP A 26 -8.67 -26.81 1.43
C ASP A 26 -7.35 -27.50 1.84
N GLY A 27 -6.66 -26.91 2.82
CA GLY A 27 -5.39 -27.36 3.37
C GLY A 27 -4.18 -26.96 2.54
N ARG A 28 -4.35 -26.22 1.43
CA ARG A 28 -3.25 -25.80 0.55
C ARG A 28 -3.02 -24.31 0.65
N LEU A 29 -1.75 -23.93 0.77
CA LEU A 29 -1.38 -22.52 0.83
C LEU A 29 -1.48 -21.88 -0.56
N ASP A 30 -2.30 -20.83 -0.62
CA ASP A 30 -2.38 -19.86 -1.69
C ASP A 30 -1.42 -18.68 -1.40
N LEU A 31 -1.15 -17.88 -2.44
CA LEU A 31 -0.26 -16.73 -2.37
C LEU A 31 -1.01 -15.44 -2.65
N VAL A 32 -0.95 -14.50 -1.72
CA VAL A 32 -1.39 -13.11 -1.93
C VAL A 32 -0.16 -12.23 -2.07
N VAL A 33 -0.16 -11.36 -3.09
CA VAL A 33 0.94 -10.44 -3.40
C VAL A 33 0.41 -9.02 -3.46
N THR A 34 1.13 -8.12 -2.81
CA THR A 34 0.86 -6.67 -2.86
C THR A 34 2.07 -5.94 -3.42
N GLY A 35 1.82 -4.77 -3.99
CA GLY A 35 2.85 -3.94 -4.58
C GLY A 35 2.33 -2.60 -5.04
N GLU A 36 3.23 -1.80 -5.59
CA GLU A 36 2.89 -0.50 -6.15
C GLU A 36 2.36 -0.64 -7.59
N TRP A 37 1.39 0.21 -7.94
CA TRP A 37 0.82 0.30 -9.29
C TRP A 37 0.17 -0.98 -9.80
N MET A 38 -0.33 -1.80 -8.88
CA MET A 38 -0.94 -3.11 -9.15
C MET A 38 -2.05 -3.38 -8.12
N PRO A 39 -3.03 -4.25 -8.45
CA PRO A 39 -4.03 -4.67 -7.48
C PRO A 39 -3.39 -5.58 -6.41
N VAL A 40 -4.13 -5.86 -5.35
CA VAL A 40 -3.82 -6.98 -4.45
C VAL A 40 -4.06 -8.27 -5.22
N ARG A 41 -2.98 -8.95 -5.64
CA ARG A 41 -3.06 -10.13 -6.50
C ARG A 41 -3.20 -11.40 -5.68
N VAL A 42 -4.04 -12.32 -6.16
CA VAL A 42 -4.29 -13.62 -5.52
C VAL A 42 -3.91 -14.72 -6.50
N PHE A 43 -3.09 -15.66 -6.02
CA PHE A 43 -2.66 -16.83 -6.77
C PHE A 43 -3.07 -18.08 -6.01
N ARG A 44 -4.03 -18.83 -6.56
CA ARG A 44 -4.49 -20.08 -5.97
C ARG A 44 -3.63 -21.25 -6.37
N GLN A 45 -3.38 -22.13 -5.42
CA GLN A 45 -2.67 -23.37 -5.65
C GLN A 45 -3.62 -24.44 -6.21
N GLU A 46 -3.39 -24.81 -7.47
CA GLU A 46 -4.17 -25.78 -8.22
C GLU A 46 -3.22 -26.89 -8.71
N ASN A 47 -3.25 -28.05 -8.04
CA ASN A 47 -2.47 -29.24 -8.40
C ASN A 47 -0.95 -28.97 -8.55
N GLY A 48 -0.36 -28.26 -7.58
CA GLY A 48 1.07 -27.93 -7.58
C GLY A 48 1.48 -26.83 -8.56
N ARG A 49 0.51 -26.13 -9.15
CA ARG A 49 0.69 -24.88 -9.92
C ARG A 49 -0.08 -23.74 -9.24
N PHE A 50 0.25 -22.50 -9.60
CA PHE A 50 -0.42 -21.29 -9.14
C PHE A 50 -1.12 -20.62 -10.30
N ALA A 51 -2.44 -20.48 -10.17
CA ALA A 51 -3.27 -19.75 -11.11
C ALA A 51 -3.66 -18.41 -10.51
N GLU A 52 -3.55 -17.33 -11.28
CA GLU A 52 -4.04 -16.03 -10.82
C GLU A 52 -5.57 -16.04 -10.76
N ARG A 53 -6.12 -15.60 -9.63
CA ARG A 53 -7.55 -15.54 -9.31
C ARG A 53 -7.95 -14.18 -8.74
N THR A 54 -7.19 -13.13 -9.05
CA THR A 54 -7.35 -11.78 -8.49
C THR A 54 -8.77 -11.22 -8.70
N VAL A 55 -9.35 -11.40 -9.89
CA VAL A 55 -10.69 -10.90 -10.22
C VAL A 55 -11.76 -11.72 -9.53
N GLU A 56 -11.63 -13.05 -9.54
CA GLU A 56 -12.53 -14.00 -8.89
C GLU A 56 -12.55 -13.82 -7.37
N ALA A 57 -11.40 -13.46 -6.81
CA ALA A 57 -11.23 -13.10 -5.40
C ALA A 57 -11.82 -11.74 -5.04
N GLY A 58 -12.39 -10.98 -6.00
CA GLY A 58 -12.99 -9.67 -5.74
C GLY A 58 -12.00 -8.53 -5.55
N LEU A 59 -10.72 -8.74 -5.86
CA LEU A 59 -9.64 -7.75 -5.67
C LEU A 59 -9.17 -7.12 -7.00
N GLY A 60 -9.87 -7.37 -8.10
CA GLY A 60 -9.69 -6.60 -9.33
C GLY A 60 -10.04 -5.12 -9.14
N GLY A 61 -9.31 -4.22 -9.80
CA GLY A 61 -9.56 -2.77 -9.69
C GLY A 61 -9.04 -2.14 -8.39
N THR A 62 -8.31 -2.90 -7.57
CA THR A 62 -7.69 -2.41 -6.33
C THR A 62 -6.30 -1.82 -6.56
N GLU A 63 -6.00 -1.34 -7.77
CA GLU A 63 -4.66 -0.83 -8.06
C GLU A 63 -4.28 0.27 -7.07
N GLY A 64 -3.16 0.10 -6.37
CA GLY A 64 -2.78 1.00 -5.28
C GLY A 64 -1.28 1.05 -5.09
N TRP A 65 -0.84 1.75 -4.06
CA TRP A 65 0.55 1.76 -3.61
C TRP A 65 0.66 0.95 -2.32
N TRP A 66 0.31 -0.34 -2.46
CA TRP A 66 0.29 -1.27 -1.36
C TRP A 66 1.71 -1.51 -0.84
N ASN A 67 1.89 -1.39 0.46
CA ASN A 67 3.18 -1.46 1.15
C ASN A 67 3.35 -2.74 1.95
N THR A 68 2.26 -3.32 2.45
CA THR A 68 2.29 -4.51 3.30
C THR A 68 0.98 -5.27 3.25
N VAL A 69 1.05 -6.59 3.39
CA VAL A 69 -0.08 -7.47 3.63
C VAL A 69 0.19 -8.33 4.86
N ARG A 70 -0.81 -8.43 5.74
CA ARG A 70 -0.81 -9.33 6.91
C ARG A 70 -2.08 -10.16 6.88
N ALA A 71 -1.95 -11.49 6.96
CA ALA A 71 -3.08 -12.37 7.16
C ALA A 71 -3.42 -12.50 8.65
N ALA A 72 -4.71 -12.49 8.99
CA ALA A 72 -5.26 -12.74 10.33
C ALA A 72 -6.77 -13.02 10.20
N ASP A 73 -7.37 -13.68 11.19
CA ASP A 73 -8.83 -13.82 11.31
C ASP A 73 -9.40 -12.58 12.01
N LEU A 74 -10.06 -11.68 11.28
CA LEU A 74 -10.46 -10.35 11.76
C LEU A 74 -11.92 -10.31 12.22
N ASP A 75 -12.73 -11.30 11.83
CA ASP A 75 -14.13 -11.41 12.23
C ASP A 75 -14.48 -12.71 13.00
N GLY A 76 -13.48 -13.54 13.29
CA GLY A 76 -13.60 -14.71 14.15
C GLY A 76 -14.30 -15.89 13.47
N ASP A 77 -14.41 -15.89 12.15
CA ASP A 77 -15.08 -16.94 11.39
C ASP A 77 -14.18 -18.15 11.09
N GLY A 78 -12.89 -18.07 11.44
CA GLY A 78 -11.89 -19.12 11.23
C GLY A 78 -11.28 -19.12 9.82
N HIS A 79 -11.63 -18.17 8.97
CA HIS A 79 -11.03 -17.97 7.65
C HIS A 79 -10.04 -16.81 7.69
N PRO A 80 -8.91 -16.89 6.97
CA PRO A 80 -7.93 -15.82 6.99
C PRO A 80 -8.40 -14.64 6.14
N ASP A 81 -8.45 -13.47 6.77
CA ASP A 81 -8.62 -12.16 6.15
C ASP A 81 -7.27 -11.48 5.90
N LEU A 82 -7.29 -10.29 5.29
CA LEU A 82 -6.11 -9.50 5.00
C LEU A 82 -6.19 -8.11 5.63
N VAL A 83 -5.12 -7.68 6.26
CA VAL A 83 -4.84 -6.28 6.57
C VAL A 83 -3.84 -5.75 5.54
N LEU A 84 -4.21 -4.66 4.87
CA LEU A 84 -3.52 -4.10 3.72
C LEU A 84 -3.08 -2.66 4.01
N GLY A 85 -1.78 -2.45 4.15
CA GLY A 85 -1.22 -1.10 4.29
C GLY A 85 -0.97 -0.46 2.93
N ASN A 86 -1.40 0.78 2.76
CA ASN A 86 -1.27 1.56 1.52
C ASN A 86 -0.65 2.94 1.83
N LEU A 87 -0.66 3.88 0.88
CA LEU A 87 -0.15 5.25 1.06
C LEU A 87 -0.90 6.05 2.13
N GLY A 88 -2.19 5.80 2.29
CA GLY A 88 -3.08 6.59 3.15
C GLY A 88 -3.69 7.79 2.42
N LEU A 89 -4.77 8.31 2.99
CA LEU A 89 -5.58 9.41 2.43
C LEU A 89 -5.06 10.80 2.84
N ASN A 90 -4.18 10.88 3.83
CA ASN A 90 -3.46 12.10 4.20
C ASN A 90 -2.15 12.25 3.40
N SER A 91 -2.29 12.30 2.08
CA SER A 91 -1.17 12.39 1.15
C SER A 91 -1.44 13.49 0.13
N TYR A 92 -0.36 14.10 -0.39
CA TYR A 92 -0.46 15.13 -1.42
C TYR A 92 -1.16 14.60 -2.68
N LEU A 93 -0.84 13.36 -3.04
CA LEU A 93 -1.44 12.64 -4.16
C LEU A 93 -2.69 11.92 -3.70
N ARG A 94 -3.79 12.10 -4.43
CA ARG A 94 -5.04 11.37 -4.20
C ARG A 94 -5.35 10.52 -5.42
N ALA A 95 -5.96 9.37 -5.17
CA ALA A 95 -6.39 8.45 -6.20
C ALA A 95 -7.78 7.90 -5.86
N SER A 96 -8.62 7.80 -6.89
CA SER A 96 -9.89 7.10 -6.86
C SER A 96 -10.10 6.37 -8.19
N ALA A 97 -11.14 5.55 -8.29
CA ALA A 97 -11.49 4.91 -9.56
C ALA A 97 -11.84 5.94 -10.67
N ALA A 98 -12.45 7.07 -10.30
CA ALA A 98 -12.83 8.14 -11.23
C ALA A 98 -11.66 9.09 -11.56
N GLU A 99 -10.78 9.31 -10.59
CA GLU A 99 -9.63 10.19 -10.68
C GLU A 99 -8.36 9.44 -10.25
N PRO A 100 -7.83 8.54 -11.10
CA PRO A 100 -6.66 7.75 -10.74
C PRO A 100 -5.38 8.58 -10.78
N ALA A 101 -4.42 8.25 -9.91
CA ALA A 101 -3.04 8.65 -10.13
C ALA A 101 -2.46 7.78 -11.26
N ARG A 102 -1.63 8.35 -12.13
CA ARG A 102 -1.06 7.63 -13.27
C ARG A 102 0.45 7.76 -13.35
N LEU A 103 1.13 6.68 -13.66
CA LEU A 103 2.51 6.68 -14.09
C LEU A 103 2.55 6.41 -15.58
N VAL A 104 2.94 7.42 -16.36
CA VAL A 104 3.07 7.36 -17.81
C VAL A 104 4.55 7.25 -18.15
N VAL A 105 4.94 6.14 -18.79
CA VAL A 105 6.34 5.84 -19.10
C VAL A 105 6.54 5.76 -20.61
N GLY A 106 7.41 6.59 -21.16
CA GLY A 106 7.66 6.65 -22.60
C GLY A 106 8.96 7.40 -22.92
N ASP A 107 9.44 7.26 -24.16
CA ASP A 107 10.57 8.05 -24.70
C ASP A 107 10.00 9.33 -25.33
N PHE A 108 9.68 10.29 -24.47
CA PHE A 108 9.14 11.58 -24.88
C PHE A 108 10.22 12.53 -25.37
N GLY A 109 11.48 12.27 -25.02
CA GLY A 109 12.64 12.98 -25.55
C GLY A 109 13.11 12.53 -26.93
N HIS A 110 12.59 11.40 -27.43
CA HIS A 110 13.04 10.71 -28.64
C HIS A 110 14.56 10.46 -28.66
N ASN A 111 15.09 10.04 -27.52
CA ASN A 111 16.52 9.83 -27.33
C ASN A 111 16.88 8.41 -26.85
N GLY A 112 15.89 7.51 -26.79
CA GLY A 112 16.02 6.14 -26.31
C GLY A 112 15.94 5.97 -24.78
N THR A 113 15.84 7.07 -24.02
CA THR A 113 15.63 7.05 -22.57
C THR A 113 14.14 7.09 -22.29
N LEU A 114 13.69 6.31 -21.31
CA LEU A 114 12.29 6.35 -20.86
C LEU A 114 12.15 7.36 -19.73
N GLU A 115 11.31 8.36 -19.92
CA GLU A 115 10.86 9.25 -18.87
C GLU A 115 9.68 8.63 -18.10
N GLN A 116 9.60 8.93 -16.81
CA GLN A 116 8.55 8.48 -15.91
C GLN A 116 7.77 9.69 -15.41
N LEU A 117 6.55 9.84 -15.91
CA LEU A 117 5.71 11.00 -15.64
C LEU A 117 4.53 10.61 -14.75
N LEU A 118 4.56 11.08 -13.51
CA LEU A 118 3.48 10.91 -12.57
C LEU A 118 2.42 12.00 -12.81
N THR A 119 1.15 11.63 -12.91
CA THR A 119 0.02 12.57 -12.97
C THR A 119 -0.98 12.31 -11.86
N PHE A 120 -1.69 13.37 -11.48
CA PHE A 120 -2.72 13.33 -10.44
C PHE A 120 -3.83 14.32 -10.78
N TYR A 121 -5.02 14.10 -10.22
CA TYR A 121 -6.15 14.98 -10.43
C TYR A 121 -6.20 16.11 -9.42
N LYS A 122 -6.53 17.31 -9.88
CA LYS A 122 -6.86 18.47 -9.06
C LYS A 122 -8.08 19.15 -9.67
N HIS A 123 -9.18 19.20 -8.91
CA HIS A 123 -10.46 19.77 -9.35
C HIS A 123 -10.96 19.19 -10.70
N GLY A 124 -10.92 17.87 -10.89
CA GLY A 124 -11.40 17.22 -12.12
C GLY A 124 -10.42 17.18 -13.30
N VAL A 125 -9.23 17.79 -13.17
CA VAL A 125 -8.24 17.86 -14.24
C VAL A 125 -6.96 17.15 -13.84
N SER A 126 -6.44 16.28 -14.72
CA SER A 126 -5.18 15.56 -14.51
C SER A 126 -3.99 16.43 -14.91
N TYR A 127 -3.06 16.64 -13.98
CA TYR A 127 -1.83 17.41 -14.19
C TYR A 127 -0.59 16.55 -13.94
N PRO A 128 0.52 16.81 -14.65
CA PRO A 128 1.80 16.24 -14.26
C PRO A 128 2.19 16.74 -12.86
N LEU A 129 2.72 15.83 -12.04
CA LEU A 129 3.34 16.18 -10.77
C LEU A 129 4.63 16.96 -10.98
N ALA A 130 5.41 16.53 -11.99
CA ALA A 130 6.65 17.19 -12.35
C ALA A 130 6.36 18.63 -12.80
N GLY A 131 7.01 19.58 -12.13
CA GLY A 131 6.97 20.98 -12.52
C GLY A 131 7.79 21.24 -13.79
N ARG A 132 7.69 22.46 -14.30
CA ARG A 132 8.38 22.92 -15.51
C ARG A 132 9.86 22.50 -15.57
N ASP A 133 10.63 22.84 -14.54
CA ASP A 133 12.08 22.63 -14.58
C ASP A 133 12.46 21.16 -14.57
N GLU A 134 11.70 20.34 -13.85
CA GLU A 134 11.89 18.89 -13.84
C GLU A 134 11.59 18.30 -15.21
N LEU A 135 10.48 18.69 -15.83
CA LEU A 135 10.15 18.24 -17.18
C LEU A 135 11.14 18.73 -18.23
N VAL A 136 11.63 19.97 -18.15
CA VAL A 136 12.68 20.47 -19.05
C VAL A 136 14.00 19.75 -18.81
N ARG A 137 14.29 19.32 -17.58
CA ARG A 137 15.47 18.50 -17.31
C ARG A 137 15.34 17.11 -17.94
N LEU A 138 14.16 16.50 -17.89
CA LEU A 138 13.88 15.21 -18.50
C LEU A 138 13.83 15.30 -20.03
N VAL A 139 13.16 16.33 -20.56
CA VAL A 139 12.93 16.57 -21.99
C VAL A 139 13.37 18.00 -22.35
N PRO A 140 14.67 18.22 -22.65
CA PRO A 140 15.23 19.56 -22.89
C PRO A 140 14.55 20.38 -23.98
N GLN A 141 13.94 19.70 -24.96
CA GLN A 141 13.21 20.31 -26.07
C GLN A 141 12.01 21.14 -25.60
N LEU A 142 11.46 20.85 -24.42
CA LEU A 142 10.34 21.61 -23.84
C LEU A 142 10.72 23.04 -23.41
N ARG A 143 12.01 23.36 -23.31
CA ARG A 143 12.48 24.67 -22.84
C ARG A 143 11.99 25.84 -23.70
N SER A 144 12.02 25.68 -25.02
CA SER A 144 11.57 26.72 -25.96
C SER A 144 10.06 26.85 -26.00
N ARG A 145 9.34 25.72 -25.82
CA ARG A 145 7.87 25.67 -25.79
C ARG A 145 7.28 26.28 -24.52
N TYR A 146 7.94 26.09 -23.38
CA TYR A 146 7.53 26.61 -22.08
C TYR A 146 8.63 27.50 -21.49
N PRO A 147 8.79 28.76 -21.91
CA PRO A 147 9.87 29.63 -21.44
C PRO A 147 9.67 30.11 -20.00
N SER A 148 8.44 30.17 -19.48
CA SER A 148 8.14 30.58 -18.09
C SER A 148 7.24 29.57 -17.36
N TYR A 149 7.13 29.70 -16.02
CA TYR A 149 6.18 28.91 -15.23
C TYR A 149 4.72 29.25 -15.54
N ALA A 150 4.43 30.49 -15.94
CA ALA A 150 3.08 30.90 -16.31
C ALA A 150 2.61 30.15 -17.56
N ASP A 151 3.51 29.94 -18.54
CA ASP A 151 3.21 29.17 -19.75
C ASP A 151 2.97 27.69 -19.44
N PHE A 152 3.66 27.16 -18.42
CA PHE A 152 3.55 25.75 -18.04
C PHE A 152 2.36 25.45 -17.13
N GLY A 153 2.02 26.35 -16.20
CA GLY A 153 1.30 26.03 -14.97
C GLY A 153 -0.08 25.35 -15.08
N ALA A 154 -0.75 25.45 -16.23
CA ALA A 154 -2.04 24.79 -16.48
C ALA A 154 -1.96 23.65 -17.53
N SER A 155 -0.75 23.25 -17.92
CA SER A 155 -0.55 22.25 -18.97
C SER A 155 -0.76 20.83 -18.45
N ARG A 156 -1.56 20.04 -19.17
CA ARG A 156 -1.71 18.61 -18.95
C ARG A 156 -0.69 17.85 -19.82
N ILE A 157 -0.51 16.56 -19.56
CA ILE A 157 0.41 15.75 -20.38
C ILE A 157 -0.02 15.69 -21.84
N GLU A 158 -1.33 15.77 -22.11
CA GLU A 158 -1.93 15.82 -23.45
C GLU A 158 -1.66 17.15 -24.17
N ASP A 159 -1.40 18.22 -23.40
CA ASP A 159 -1.03 19.51 -23.96
C ASP A 159 0.49 19.54 -24.21
N ILE A 160 1.29 18.85 -23.39
CA ILE A 160 2.76 18.84 -23.44
C ILE A 160 3.28 17.91 -24.55
N PHE A 161 2.73 16.70 -24.68
CA PHE A 161 3.25 15.67 -25.57
C PHE A 161 2.29 15.33 -26.72
N PRO A 162 2.81 15.02 -27.92
CA PRO A 162 2.00 14.52 -29.03
C PRO A 162 1.18 13.29 -28.65
N ALA A 163 -0.04 13.20 -29.16
CA ALA A 163 -0.92 12.05 -28.94
C ALA A 163 -0.33 10.73 -29.46
N ALA A 164 0.59 10.77 -30.44
CA ALA A 164 1.29 9.59 -30.93
C ALA A 164 2.22 8.98 -29.87
N ASP A 165 2.91 9.81 -29.08
CA ASP A 165 3.84 9.37 -28.05
C ASP A 165 3.08 8.83 -26.84
N LEU A 166 2.01 9.53 -26.46
CA LEU A 166 1.13 9.09 -25.37
C LEU A 166 0.46 7.73 -25.66
N ARG A 167 0.16 7.42 -26.93
CA ARG A 167 -0.36 6.09 -27.32
C ARG A 167 0.68 4.97 -27.24
N GLN A 168 1.96 5.30 -27.39
CA GLN A 168 3.06 4.34 -27.28
C GLN A 168 3.53 4.17 -25.82
N ALA A 169 3.21 5.14 -24.96
CA ALA A 169 3.59 5.10 -23.56
C ALA A 169 2.91 3.96 -22.81
N LYS A 170 3.66 3.37 -21.89
CA LYS A 170 3.14 2.41 -20.92
C LYS A 170 2.51 3.17 -19.77
N VAL A 171 1.22 2.90 -19.51
CA VAL A 171 0.50 3.51 -18.41
C VAL A 171 0.31 2.51 -17.27
N ARG A 172 0.52 2.99 -16.05
CA ARG A 172 0.08 2.34 -14.83
C ARG A 172 -0.84 3.28 -14.08
N GLU A 173 -1.87 2.73 -13.44
CA GLU A 173 -2.83 3.52 -12.67
C GLU A 173 -2.85 3.03 -11.23
N ALA A 174 -3.10 3.94 -10.30
CA ALA A 174 -3.51 3.65 -8.94
C ALA A 174 -4.87 4.31 -8.72
N ARG A 175 -5.81 3.53 -8.17
CA ARG A 175 -7.21 3.89 -7.90
C ARG A 175 -7.53 3.88 -6.41
N VAL A 176 -6.71 3.24 -5.59
CA VAL A 176 -6.95 3.07 -4.15
C VAL A 176 -5.68 3.43 -3.37
N PHE A 177 -5.79 4.42 -2.49
CA PHE A 177 -4.74 4.76 -1.53
C PHE A 177 -5.13 4.51 -0.07
N ALA A 178 -6.40 4.16 0.20
CA ALA A 178 -6.82 3.83 1.56
C ALA A 178 -6.17 2.52 2.03
N SER A 179 -5.51 2.57 3.19
CA SER A 179 -5.20 1.34 3.93
C SER A 179 -6.51 0.68 4.35
N SER A 180 -6.60 -0.63 4.19
CA SER A 180 -7.87 -1.35 4.20
C SER A 180 -7.72 -2.72 4.86
N VAL A 181 -8.84 -3.32 5.25
CA VAL A 181 -8.95 -4.77 5.47
C VAL A 181 -9.71 -5.39 4.32
N ALA A 182 -9.44 -6.65 4.02
CA ALA A 182 -10.19 -7.43 3.06
C ALA A 182 -10.72 -8.68 3.76
N LEU A 183 -12.04 -8.75 3.93
CA LEU A 183 -12.70 -9.84 4.65
C LEU A 183 -13.06 -10.97 3.68
N ASN A 184 -12.65 -12.18 4.02
CA ASN A 184 -12.83 -13.40 3.21
C ASN A 184 -14.19 -14.03 3.50
N ASP A 185 -14.91 -14.46 2.47
CA ASP A 185 -16.19 -15.18 2.61
C ASP A 185 -16.04 -16.69 2.91
N GLY A 186 -14.84 -17.12 3.30
CA GLY A 186 -14.43 -18.52 3.46
C GLY A 186 -14.23 -19.31 2.17
N LYS A 187 -14.50 -18.70 0.99
CA LYS A 187 -14.28 -19.32 -0.33
C LYS A 187 -13.13 -18.66 -1.08
N GLY A 188 -12.46 -17.69 -0.47
CA GLY A 188 -11.38 -16.89 -1.05
C GLY A 188 -11.86 -15.70 -1.85
N ARG A 189 -13.12 -15.26 -1.68
CA ARG A 189 -13.59 -13.98 -2.21
C ARG A 189 -13.57 -12.95 -1.10
N PHE A 190 -12.95 -11.82 -1.39
CA PHE A 190 -12.73 -10.75 -0.45
C PHE A 190 -13.68 -9.57 -0.65
N SER A 191 -14.07 -8.97 0.46
CA SER A 191 -14.74 -7.66 0.51
C SER A 191 -13.80 -6.63 1.13
N LEU A 192 -13.34 -5.68 0.33
CA LEU A 192 -12.42 -4.62 0.77
C LEU A 192 -13.18 -3.54 1.56
N ARG A 193 -12.66 -3.17 2.74
CA ARG A 193 -13.18 -2.10 3.60
C ARG A 193 -12.05 -1.21 4.09
N PRO A 194 -12.16 0.12 3.97
CA PRO A 194 -11.12 1.02 4.46
C PRO A 194 -11.01 0.95 5.99
N LEU A 195 -9.78 1.05 6.51
CA LEU A 195 -9.53 1.27 7.93
C LEU A 195 -9.97 2.69 8.34
N PRO A 196 -10.16 2.97 9.65
CA PRO A 196 -10.55 4.29 10.17
C PRO A 196 -9.64 5.43 9.72
N ALA A 197 -10.11 6.68 9.86
CA ALA A 197 -9.42 7.87 9.36
C ALA A 197 -7.99 8.02 9.91
N GLU A 198 -7.78 7.64 11.17
CA GLU A 198 -6.50 7.67 11.87
C GLU A 198 -5.45 6.77 11.20
N ALA A 199 -5.89 5.62 10.68
CA ALA A 199 -5.05 4.68 9.93
C ALA A 199 -4.68 5.20 8.53
N GLN A 200 -5.22 6.35 8.11
CA GLN A 200 -4.96 6.97 6.82
C GLN A 200 -3.99 8.15 6.91
N PHE A 201 -3.53 8.52 8.11
CA PHE A 201 -2.70 9.71 8.33
C PHE A 201 -1.26 9.58 7.80
N ALA A 202 -0.76 8.35 7.71
CA ALA A 202 0.54 8.04 7.13
C ALA A 202 0.52 6.66 6.46
N PRO A 203 1.48 6.36 5.57
CA PRO A 203 1.58 5.05 4.95
C PRO A 203 1.75 3.95 6.00
N ILE A 204 0.89 2.94 5.95
CA ILE A 204 1.04 1.74 6.78
C ILE A 204 1.98 0.80 6.06
N ARG A 205 3.08 0.43 6.73
CA ARG A 205 4.14 -0.42 6.16
C ARG A 205 4.50 -1.61 7.04
N ALA A 206 3.96 -1.66 8.25
CA ALA A 206 4.08 -2.78 9.16
C ALA A 206 2.78 -2.95 9.93
N VAL A 207 2.37 -4.21 10.08
CA VAL A 207 1.15 -4.61 10.79
C VAL A 207 1.48 -5.80 11.69
N LEU A 208 1.04 -5.70 12.93
CA LEU A 208 0.94 -6.80 13.88
C LEU A 208 -0.54 -6.99 14.22
N ALA A 209 -1.01 -8.24 14.17
CA ALA A 209 -2.36 -8.62 14.55
C ALA A 209 -2.25 -9.58 15.74
N ASP A 210 -2.93 -9.27 16.84
CA ASP A 210 -2.95 -10.05 18.09
C ASP A 210 -4.16 -9.60 18.92
N ASP A 211 -4.47 -10.30 20.00
CA ASP A 211 -5.43 -9.87 21.03
C ASP A 211 -4.68 -9.01 22.06
N PHE A 212 -4.75 -7.68 21.90
CA PHE A 212 -3.96 -6.73 22.70
C PHE A 212 -4.66 -6.40 24.02
N ASP A 213 -5.99 -6.39 24.06
CA ASP A 213 -6.76 -6.11 25.27
C ASP A 213 -7.32 -7.35 25.99
N GLY A 214 -7.18 -8.53 25.41
CA GLY A 214 -7.56 -9.80 26.02
C GLY A 214 -9.05 -10.14 25.87
N ASP A 215 -9.77 -9.48 24.97
CA ASP A 215 -11.20 -9.70 24.77
C ASP A 215 -11.53 -10.87 23.82
N GLY A 216 -10.49 -11.52 23.27
CA GLY A 216 -10.58 -12.66 22.36
C GLY A 216 -10.83 -12.28 20.90
N LYS A 217 -10.78 -10.99 20.54
CA LYS A 217 -10.90 -10.50 19.17
C LYS A 217 -9.53 -10.04 18.67
N THR A 218 -9.36 -10.08 17.36
CA THR A 218 -8.13 -9.61 16.74
C THR A 218 -8.09 -8.09 16.70
N ASP A 219 -7.09 -7.51 17.37
CA ASP A 219 -6.70 -6.12 17.31
C ASP A 219 -5.51 -5.93 16.35
N LEU A 220 -5.26 -4.70 15.92
CA LEU A 220 -4.14 -4.37 15.03
C LEU A 220 -3.25 -3.29 15.63
N LEU A 221 -1.95 -3.53 15.65
CA LEU A 221 -0.95 -2.48 15.79
C LEU A 221 -0.35 -2.19 14.42
N VAL A 222 -0.55 -0.98 13.92
CA VAL A 222 -0.04 -0.54 12.63
C VAL A 222 1.01 0.55 12.80
N ALA A 223 2.03 0.53 11.95
CA ALA A 223 3.07 1.54 11.93
C ALA A 223 3.62 1.72 10.51
N GLY A 224 4.30 2.84 10.27
CA GLY A 224 4.94 3.07 8.99
C GLY A 224 5.70 4.37 8.92
N ASN A 225 5.21 5.31 8.12
CA ASN A 225 5.90 6.52 7.63
C ASN A 225 6.86 6.28 6.46
N PHE A 226 7.07 7.35 5.69
CA PHE A 226 8.01 7.38 4.59
C PHE A 226 8.54 8.81 4.35
N PHE A 227 9.86 8.95 4.40
CA PHE A 227 10.56 10.24 4.33
C PHE A 227 11.26 10.44 2.98
N GLY A 228 11.34 9.39 2.15
CA GLY A 228 12.06 9.36 0.88
C GLY A 228 11.31 10.04 -0.27
N VAL A 229 10.81 11.24 -0.04
CA VAL A 229 9.98 12.00 -0.98
C VAL A 229 10.64 13.33 -1.35
N PRO A 230 10.40 13.84 -2.57
CA PRO A 230 10.79 15.20 -2.92
C PRO A 230 10.17 16.23 -1.96
N PRO A 231 10.86 17.37 -1.69
CA PRO A 231 10.35 18.38 -0.76
C PRO A 231 8.92 18.86 -1.05
N MET A 232 8.52 18.91 -2.32
CA MET A 232 7.18 19.36 -2.73
C MET A 232 6.04 18.47 -2.20
N LEU A 233 6.29 17.18 -1.95
CA LEU A 233 5.27 16.26 -1.46
C LEU A 233 5.07 16.34 0.05
N GLY A 234 6.06 16.89 0.78
CA GLY A 234 6.13 16.79 2.23
C GLY A 234 6.39 15.35 2.68
N ARG A 235 7.08 15.17 3.81
CA ARG A 235 7.28 13.83 4.37
C ARG A 235 5.94 13.24 4.83
N TYR A 236 5.80 11.93 4.71
CA TYR A 236 4.69 11.22 5.32
C TYR A 236 5.11 10.73 6.70
N ASP A 237 5.06 11.62 7.69
CA ASP A 237 5.63 11.42 9.04
C ASP A 237 4.63 11.61 10.19
N ALA A 238 3.33 11.58 9.88
CA ALA A 238 2.26 11.75 10.86
C ALA A 238 1.94 10.48 11.69
N GLY A 239 2.59 9.35 11.42
CA GLY A 239 2.36 8.09 12.14
C GLY A 239 3.27 7.94 13.36
N TYR A 240 2.68 7.69 14.53
CA TYR A 240 3.39 7.41 15.79
C TYR A 240 3.13 5.99 16.30
N GLY A 241 2.82 5.07 15.38
CA GLY A 241 2.09 3.85 15.69
C GLY A 241 0.60 4.13 15.86
N LEU A 242 -0.23 3.12 15.68
CA LEU A 242 -1.66 3.20 15.96
C LEU A 242 -2.18 1.82 16.37
N LEU A 243 -2.78 1.73 17.56
CA LEU A 243 -3.52 0.56 18.00
C LEU A 243 -4.97 0.72 17.53
N LEU A 244 -5.50 -0.33 16.94
CA LEU A 244 -6.85 -0.42 16.40
C LEU A 244 -7.54 -1.60 17.09
N ARG A 245 -8.55 -1.32 17.91
CA ARG A 245 -9.36 -2.34 18.56
C ARG A 245 -10.34 -2.95 17.57
N GLY A 246 -10.35 -4.28 17.46
CA GLY A 246 -11.28 -5.02 16.62
C GLY A 246 -12.65 -5.18 17.27
N ASP A 247 -13.73 -5.11 16.48
CA ASP A 247 -15.08 -5.43 16.95
C ASP A 247 -15.45 -6.91 16.80
N GLY A 248 -14.56 -7.72 16.23
CA GLY A 248 -14.80 -9.14 15.92
C GLY A 248 -15.78 -9.33 14.76
N ARG A 249 -15.97 -8.31 13.92
CA ARG A 249 -16.77 -8.34 12.69
C ARG A 249 -16.02 -7.69 11.52
N GLY A 250 -14.69 -7.57 11.66
CA GLY A 250 -13.81 -6.93 10.69
C GLY A 250 -13.87 -5.40 10.68
N SER A 251 -14.43 -4.75 11.71
CA SER A 251 -14.35 -3.29 11.88
C SER A 251 -13.40 -2.94 13.02
N PHE A 252 -12.82 -1.74 12.94
CA PHE A 252 -11.76 -1.30 13.85
C PHE A 252 -12.03 0.10 14.38
N ALA A 253 -11.62 0.37 15.62
CA ALA A 253 -11.65 1.70 16.22
C ALA A 253 -10.25 2.08 16.72
N ALA A 254 -9.83 3.32 16.45
CA ALA A 254 -8.56 3.84 16.95
C ALA A 254 -8.56 3.94 18.48
N VAL A 255 -7.46 3.51 19.09
CA VAL A 255 -7.19 3.64 20.52
C VAL A 255 -6.06 4.65 20.72
N ASP A 256 -6.23 5.54 21.70
CA ASP A 256 -5.20 6.51 22.07
C ASP A 256 -3.99 5.81 22.70
N LEU A 257 -2.82 5.97 22.08
CA LEU A 257 -1.59 5.31 22.47
C LEU A 257 -0.88 5.93 23.67
N GLU A 258 -1.20 7.18 24.04
CA GLU A 258 -0.53 7.85 25.16
C GLU A 258 -0.75 7.10 26.49
N ALA A 259 -1.86 6.38 26.62
CA ALA A 259 -2.15 5.55 27.79
C ALA A 259 -1.28 4.27 27.88
N ASP A 260 -0.78 3.75 26.75
CA ASP A 260 -0.21 2.39 26.66
C ASP A 260 1.31 2.33 26.39
N ASN A 261 2.00 3.48 26.34
CA ASN A 261 3.45 3.58 26.05
C ASN A 261 3.88 2.90 24.73
N LEU A 262 3.00 2.90 23.72
CA LEU A 262 3.20 2.22 22.43
C LEU A 262 3.67 3.16 21.29
N VAL A 263 4.32 4.27 21.63
CA VAL A 263 4.77 5.26 20.64
C VAL A 263 5.87 4.68 19.73
N ILE A 264 5.62 4.68 18.42
CA ILE A 264 6.54 4.22 17.37
C ILE A 264 6.90 5.39 16.46
N GLU A 265 8.07 5.97 16.67
CA GLU A 265 8.57 7.08 15.85
C GLU A 265 9.41 6.60 14.67
N GLY A 266 9.49 7.45 13.64
CA GLY A 266 10.35 7.22 12.49
C GLY A 266 9.72 6.30 11.44
N GLN A 267 10.54 5.67 10.61
CA GLN A 267 10.07 4.84 9.49
C GLN A 267 10.03 3.36 9.88
N ALA A 268 8.93 2.91 10.47
CA ALA A 268 8.72 1.49 10.73
C ALA A 268 8.60 0.70 9.42
N ARG A 269 9.26 -0.46 9.38
CA ARG A 269 9.27 -1.39 8.23
C ARG A 269 8.81 -2.79 8.60
N HIS A 270 8.89 -3.15 9.88
CA HIS A 270 8.38 -4.42 10.38
C HIS A 270 8.01 -4.32 11.85
N LEU A 271 6.99 -5.07 12.25
CA LEU A 271 6.60 -5.30 13.63
C LEU A 271 6.68 -6.80 13.89
N GLY A 272 7.34 -7.18 14.96
CA GLY A 272 7.43 -8.57 15.43
C GLY A 272 7.02 -8.66 16.90
N LEU A 273 6.40 -9.78 17.26
CA LEU A 273 6.11 -10.10 18.66
C LEU A 273 7.14 -11.08 19.18
N LEU A 274 7.74 -10.79 20.33
CA LEU A 274 8.61 -11.70 21.06
C LEU A 274 7.96 -12.07 22.39
N ARG A 275 7.99 -13.36 22.71
CA ARG A 275 7.55 -13.87 24.02
C ARG A 275 8.76 -14.24 24.85
N ARG A 276 8.86 -13.66 26.05
CA ARG A 276 9.91 -14.00 27.01
C ARG A 276 9.54 -15.27 27.77
N ALA A 277 10.54 -15.91 28.38
CA ALA A 277 10.35 -17.11 29.18
C ALA A 277 9.39 -16.93 30.38
N ASN A 278 9.28 -15.71 30.90
CA ASN A 278 8.33 -15.37 31.98
C ASN A 278 6.90 -15.08 31.47
N GLY A 279 6.65 -15.21 30.17
CA GLY A 279 5.35 -14.97 29.55
C GLY A 279 5.14 -13.56 29.02
N ASP A 280 6.01 -12.60 29.35
CA ASP A 280 5.89 -11.22 28.87
C ASP A 280 5.95 -11.15 27.35
N ARG A 281 5.08 -10.31 26.78
CA ARG A 281 5.10 -9.93 25.36
C ARG A 281 5.95 -8.69 25.16
N LEU A 282 6.82 -8.69 24.16
CA LEU A 282 7.56 -7.52 23.68
C LEU A 282 7.21 -7.30 22.22
N ILE A 283 7.05 -6.05 21.82
CA ILE A 283 6.90 -5.67 20.42
C ILE A 283 8.25 -5.14 19.94
N VAL A 284 8.76 -5.71 18.85
CA VAL A 284 10.00 -5.30 18.21
C VAL A 284 9.68 -4.56 16.93
N VAL A 285 10.21 -3.35 16.81
CA VAL A 285 10.00 -2.48 15.65
C VAL A 285 11.30 -2.37 14.87
N ALA A 286 11.31 -2.87 13.64
CA ALA A 286 12.41 -2.62 12.71
C ALA A 286 12.18 -1.27 12.01
N ARG A 287 13.18 -0.39 12.06
CA ARG A 287 13.09 0.98 11.53
C ARG A 287 14.15 1.22 10.45
N ASN A 288 13.77 1.92 9.38
CA ASN A 288 14.64 2.16 8.24
C ASN A 288 15.77 3.13 8.61
N ASN A 289 17.02 2.67 8.49
CA ASN A 289 18.24 3.43 8.81
C ASN A 289 18.25 3.98 10.25
N ASP A 290 17.70 3.23 11.19
CA ASP A 290 17.66 3.57 12.62
C ASP A 290 17.77 2.30 13.47
N ARG A 291 17.96 2.45 14.77
CA ARG A 291 17.99 1.35 15.74
C ARG A 291 16.62 0.69 15.85
N VAL A 292 16.65 -0.62 16.09
CA VAL A 292 15.47 -1.40 16.50
C VAL A 292 14.93 -0.82 17.80
N GLN A 293 13.61 -0.60 17.85
CA GLN A 293 12.90 -0.18 19.05
C GLN A 293 12.20 -1.40 19.66
N VAL A 294 12.20 -1.52 20.99
CA VAL A 294 11.49 -2.58 21.71
C VAL A 294 10.50 -1.94 22.66
N LEU A 295 9.23 -2.26 22.48
CA LEU A 295 8.12 -1.77 23.27
C LEU A 295 7.57 -2.89 24.16
N ARG A 296 7.06 -2.50 25.32
CA ARG A 296 6.31 -3.38 26.22
C ARG A 296 4.86 -2.92 26.15
N PRO A 297 3.92 -3.73 25.62
CA PRO A 297 2.52 -3.41 25.72
C PRO A 297 2.16 -3.22 27.20
N GLY A 298 1.43 -2.15 27.52
CA GLY A 298 0.91 -1.93 28.86
C GLY A 298 0.18 -3.19 29.35
N VAL A 299 0.55 -3.71 30.52
CA VAL A 299 -0.25 -4.73 31.20
C VAL A 299 -1.45 -3.98 31.75
N GLN A 300 -2.60 -4.01 31.08
CA GLN A 300 -3.83 -3.64 31.78
C GLN A 300 -4.00 -4.63 32.95
N PRO A 301 -4.13 -4.14 34.20
CA PRO A 301 -4.46 -5.02 35.30
C PRO A 301 -5.86 -5.60 35.03
N ARG A 302 -5.95 -6.93 35.19
CA ARG A 302 -7.20 -7.71 35.13
C ARG A 302 -8.30 -7.14 36.01
#